data_AF-A0A1G7JYV6-F1
#
_entry.id   AF-A0A1G7JYV6-F1
#
_cell.length_a   1.000
_cell.length_b   1.000
_cell.length_c   1.000
_cell.angle_alpha   90.00
_cell.angle_beta   90.00
_cell.angle_gamma   90.00
#
_symmetry.space_group_name_H-M   'P 1'
#
loop_
_entity.id
_entity.type
_entity.pdbx_description
1 polymer ?
#
loop_
_entity_poly.entity_id
_entity_poly.type
_entity_poly.pdbx_seq_one_letter_code
_entity_poly.pdbx_strand_id
1 'polypeptide(L)'
;MRIIFVILQLLLVHLAAYSQKVELIKDSNTEGYIYSEGGSVKHIRGKKFEGYIFSKECSSCGLPPNIEYRYTPSTANIVDAEKILLANADTITNLSIRLFSKKEAIEKRKLKKYKRQYWGTLSAKGDSIICIQFSEELIEGMIEEIKEGVISYVYDGGTSYFFVAIDLKNKKIIEIQINGVA
;
A
#
# COMPACT_ATOMS: atom_id res chain seq x y z
N MET A 1 -16.45 10.17 -32.37
CA MET A 1 -17.58 9.70 -31.54
C MET A 1 -17.29 8.34 -30.87
N ARG A 2 -16.14 8.19 -30.19
CA ARG A 2 -15.72 6.95 -29.49
C ARG A 2 -15.23 7.22 -28.06
N ILE A 3 -14.84 8.44 -27.74
CA ILE A 3 -14.28 8.84 -26.43
C ILE A 3 -15.37 8.92 -25.35
N ILE A 4 -16.57 9.39 -25.70
CA ILE A 4 -17.71 9.50 -24.76
C ILE A 4 -18.18 8.11 -24.29
N PHE A 5 -18.08 7.09 -25.14
CA PHE A 5 -18.52 5.72 -24.80
C PHE A 5 -17.59 5.03 -23.79
N VAL A 6 -16.28 5.32 -23.86
CA VAL A 6 -15.28 4.77 -22.93
C VAL A 6 -15.40 5.41 -21.55
N ILE A 7 -15.63 6.73 -21.48
CA ILE A 7 -15.82 7.45 -20.21
C ILE A 7 -17.13 7.02 -19.52
N LEU A 8 -18.20 6.80 -20.28
CA LEU A 8 -19.48 6.33 -19.74
C LEU A 8 -19.38 4.89 -19.22
N GLN A 9 -18.62 4.00 -19.88
CA GLN A 9 -18.34 2.66 -19.38
C GLN A 9 -17.47 2.66 -18.11
N LEU A 10 -16.45 3.51 -18.03
CA LEU A 10 -15.64 3.67 -16.81
C LEU A 10 -16.46 4.20 -15.62
N LEU A 11 -17.36 5.16 -15.86
CA LEU A 11 -18.29 5.68 -14.84
C LEU A 11 -19.31 4.62 -14.39
N LEU A 12 -19.81 3.79 -15.31
CA LEU A 12 -20.72 2.69 -14.99
C LEU A 12 -20.05 1.56 -14.20
N VAL A 13 -18.78 1.25 -14.47
CA VAL A 13 -18.00 0.30 -13.65
C VAL A 13 -17.78 0.85 -12.23
N HIS A 14 -17.52 2.16 -12.08
CA HIS A 14 -17.44 2.79 -10.76
C HIS A 14 -18.77 2.82 -10.00
N LEU A 15 -19.88 3.13 -10.68
CA LEU A 15 -21.21 3.14 -10.07
C LEU A 15 -21.73 1.73 -9.71
N ALA A 16 -21.37 0.71 -10.49
CA ALA A 16 -21.72 -0.68 -10.19
C ALA A 16 -20.94 -1.24 -8.99
N ALA A 17 -19.68 -0.82 -8.81
CA ALA A 17 -18.87 -1.15 -7.63
C ALA A 17 -19.41 -0.49 -6.34
N TYR A 18 -20.13 0.63 -6.47
CA TYR A 18 -20.66 1.42 -5.34
C TYR A 18 -21.95 0.83 -4.72
N SER A 19 -22.61 -0.14 -5.37
CA SER A 19 -23.97 -0.56 -4.99
C SER A 19 -24.07 -1.91 -4.24
N GLN A 20 -22.97 -2.56 -3.86
CA GLN A 20 -23.05 -3.85 -3.18
C GLN A 20 -22.80 -3.73 -1.68
N LYS A 21 -23.81 -4.14 -0.91
CA LYS A 21 -23.89 -4.08 0.55
C LYS A 21 -22.74 -4.89 1.17
N VAL A 22 -21.80 -4.21 1.83
CA VAL A 22 -20.67 -4.78 2.56
C VAL A 22 -21.15 -5.42 3.86
N GLU A 23 -20.83 -6.70 4.09
CA GLU A 23 -21.01 -7.34 5.39
C GLU A 23 -19.66 -7.37 6.15
N LEU A 24 -19.55 -6.53 7.18
CA LEU A 24 -18.39 -6.45 8.05
C LEU A 24 -18.38 -7.65 9.02
N ILE A 25 -17.69 -8.74 8.67
CA ILE A 25 -17.52 -9.88 9.59
C ILE A 25 -16.26 -9.64 10.44
N LYS A 26 -16.46 -9.33 11.72
CA LYS A 26 -15.39 -9.13 12.69
C LYS A 26 -14.89 -10.50 13.20
N ASP A 27 -13.68 -10.90 12.81
CA ASP A 27 -13.05 -12.10 13.38
C ASP A 27 -12.59 -11.80 14.82
N SER A 28 -13.09 -12.60 15.77
CA SER A 28 -12.83 -12.46 17.21
C SER A 28 -11.35 -12.60 17.63
N ASN A 29 -10.47 -13.08 16.76
CA ASN A 29 -9.04 -13.27 17.08
C ASN A 29 -8.06 -12.45 16.22
N THR A 30 -8.56 -11.71 15.22
CA THR A 30 -7.76 -10.74 14.43
C THR A 30 -8.65 -9.64 13.88
N GLU A 31 -8.24 -8.36 13.98
CA GLU A 31 -8.91 -7.24 13.31
C GLU A 31 -8.73 -7.32 11.77
N GLY A 32 -9.48 -8.20 11.12
CA GLY A 32 -9.53 -8.37 9.67
C GLY A 32 -10.92 -8.10 9.11
N TYR A 33 -10.96 -7.66 7.85
CA TYR A 33 -12.17 -7.41 7.06
C TYR A 33 -12.13 -8.28 5.78
N ILE A 34 -13.27 -8.88 5.41
CA ILE A 34 -13.42 -9.80 4.27
C ILE A 34 -14.42 -9.19 3.27
N TYR A 35 -14.13 -9.23 1.96
CA TYR A 35 -14.94 -8.62 0.90
C TYR A 35 -15.75 -9.63 0.09
N SER A 36 -16.84 -9.15 -0.52
CA SER A 36 -17.73 -9.92 -1.40
C SER A 36 -17.07 -10.39 -2.70
N GLU A 37 -15.96 -9.76 -3.13
CA GLU A 37 -15.14 -10.22 -4.26
C GLU A 37 -14.03 -11.23 -3.86
N GLY A 38 -13.98 -11.66 -2.60
CA GLY A 38 -13.04 -12.68 -2.10
C GLY A 38 -11.69 -12.13 -1.60
N GLY A 39 -11.45 -10.82 -1.72
CA GLY A 39 -10.33 -10.12 -1.09
C GLY A 39 -10.46 -10.02 0.44
N SER A 40 -9.35 -9.80 1.13
CA SER A 40 -9.36 -9.40 2.55
C SER A 40 -8.30 -8.35 2.87
N VAL A 41 -8.60 -7.51 3.86
CA VAL A 41 -7.66 -6.58 4.47
C VAL A 41 -7.47 -6.93 5.92
N LYS A 42 -6.23 -7.09 6.32
CA LYS A 42 -5.85 -7.36 7.72
C LYS A 42 -5.13 -6.16 8.32
N HIS A 43 -5.67 -5.61 9.39
CA HIS A 43 -4.97 -4.59 10.17
C HIS A 43 -3.75 -5.22 10.87
N ILE A 44 -2.62 -4.50 10.87
CA ILE A 44 -1.39 -4.89 11.55
C ILE A 44 -0.78 -3.68 12.26
N ARG A 45 -0.40 -3.90 13.51
CA ARG A 45 0.29 -2.91 14.33
C ARG A 45 1.54 -3.50 14.96
N GLY A 46 2.68 -2.87 14.70
CA GLY A 46 3.95 -3.14 15.35
C GLY A 46 4.41 -1.98 16.23
N LYS A 47 5.56 -2.12 16.89
CA LYS A 47 6.11 -1.09 17.79
C LYS A 47 6.42 0.23 17.09
N LYS A 48 6.75 0.21 15.80
CA LYS A 48 7.21 1.37 15.01
C LYS A 48 6.44 1.53 13.68
N PHE A 49 5.35 0.81 13.51
CA PHE A 49 4.55 0.84 12.29
C PHE A 49 3.11 0.43 12.58
N GLU A 50 2.22 0.89 11.72
CA GLU A 50 0.82 0.50 11.70
C GLU A 50 0.32 0.57 10.26
N GLY A 51 -0.53 -0.36 9.87
CA GLY A 51 -1.00 -0.44 8.50
C GLY A 51 -1.92 -1.61 8.23
N TYR A 52 -2.11 -1.88 6.95
CA TYR A 52 -3.10 -2.82 6.44
C TYR A 52 -2.48 -3.73 5.39
N ILE A 53 -2.67 -5.04 5.55
CA ILE A 53 -2.19 -6.07 4.62
C ILE A 53 -3.32 -6.43 3.68
N PHE A 54 -3.09 -6.27 2.39
CA PHE A 54 -4.06 -6.57 1.34
C PHE A 54 -3.79 -7.96 0.77
N SER A 55 -4.85 -8.76 0.63
CA SER A 55 -4.76 -10.09 0.05
C SER A 55 -4.61 -10.04 -1.48
N LYS A 56 -4.12 -11.14 -2.07
CA LYS A 56 -3.90 -11.24 -3.52
C LYS A 56 -5.21 -11.13 -4.32
N GLU A 57 -6.33 -11.51 -3.70
CA GLU A 57 -7.67 -11.52 -4.29
C GLU A 57 -8.31 -10.12 -4.28
N CYS A 58 -7.68 -9.12 -3.66
CA CYS A 58 -8.16 -7.75 -3.75
C CYS A 58 -7.88 -7.18 -5.15
N SER A 59 -8.84 -7.37 -6.07
CA SER A 59 -8.85 -6.87 -7.45
C SER A 59 -9.24 -5.40 -7.57
N SER A 60 -10.13 -4.92 -6.69
CA SER A 60 -10.57 -3.51 -6.61
C SER A 60 -9.53 -2.56 -6.03
N CYS A 61 -8.42 -3.11 -5.51
CA CYS A 61 -7.33 -2.40 -4.84
C CYS A 61 -6.47 -1.46 -5.73
N GLY A 62 -6.72 -1.31 -7.04
CA GLY A 62 -5.96 -0.37 -7.89
C GLY A 62 -4.46 -0.65 -8.06
N LEU A 63 -3.97 -1.82 -7.62
CA LEU A 63 -2.56 -2.21 -7.66
C LEU A 63 -2.15 -2.83 -9.02
N PRO A 64 -0.86 -2.86 -9.43
CA PRO A 64 -0.47 -3.05 -10.82
C PRO A 64 -1.03 -4.32 -11.48
N PRO A 65 -1.25 -4.27 -12.81
CA PRO A 65 -2.26 -5.05 -13.54
C PRO A 65 -2.04 -6.56 -13.62
N ASN A 66 -0.97 -7.11 -13.04
CA ASN A 66 -0.68 -8.53 -13.16
C ASN A 66 -0.92 -9.29 -11.83
N ILE A 67 -2.15 -9.77 -11.69
CA ILE A 67 -2.59 -10.60 -10.57
C ILE A 67 -1.80 -11.91 -10.44
N GLU A 68 -1.20 -12.42 -11.52
CA GLU A 68 -0.45 -13.68 -11.52
C GLU A 68 0.80 -13.64 -10.65
N TYR A 69 1.38 -12.45 -10.47
CA TYR A 69 2.56 -12.26 -9.62
C TYR A 69 2.19 -11.83 -8.19
N ARG A 70 0.90 -11.70 -7.85
CA ARG A 70 0.49 -11.33 -6.49
C ARG A 70 0.52 -12.49 -5.51
N TYR A 71 0.84 -12.17 -4.27
CA TYR A 71 0.59 -13.04 -3.14
C TYR A 71 0.17 -12.21 -1.92
N THR A 72 -0.53 -12.85 -0.98
CA THR A 72 -0.89 -12.25 0.31
C THR A 72 0.30 -12.37 1.27
N PRO A 73 0.95 -11.27 1.70
CA PRO A 73 2.03 -11.34 2.67
C PRO A 73 1.55 -11.89 4.01
N SER A 74 2.38 -12.73 4.63
CA SER A 74 2.16 -13.11 6.02
C SER A 74 2.53 -11.94 6.96
N THR A 75 2.02 -11.97 8.19
CA THR A 75 2.46 -11.03 9.24
C THR A 75 3.98 -11.11 9.48
N ALA A 76 4.58 -12.29 9.38
CA ALA A 76 6.04 -12.46 9.52
C ALA A 76 6.79 -11.74 8.39
N ASN A 77 6.31 -11.85 7.15
CA ASN A 77 6.89 -11.14 6.01
C ASN A 77 6.88 -9.63 6.23
N ILE A 78 5.78 -9.07 6.76
CA ILE A 78 5.70 -7.63 7.06
C ILE A 78 6.68 -7.23 8.17
N VAL A 79 6.77 -8.03 9.24
CA VAL A 79 7.74 -7.76 10.32
C VAL A 79 9.18 -7.78 9.79
N ASP A 80 9.52 -8.71 8.91
CA ASP A 80 10.86 -8.77 8.32
C ASP A 80 11.12 -7.62 7.33
N ALA A 81 10.12 -7.25 6.52
CA ALA A 81 10.18 -6.07 5.66
C ALA A 81 10.44 -4.79 6.49
N GLU A 82 9.73 -4.60 7.60
CA GLU A 82 9.92 -3.43 8.48
C GLU A 82 11.30 -3.41 9.16
N LYS A 83 11.87 -4.57 9.50
CA LYS A 83 13.26 -4.64 9.98
C LYS A 83 14.24 -4.19 8.91
N ILE A 84 14.08 -4.68 7.67
CA ILE A 84 14.92 -4.29 6.53
C ILE A 84 14.76 -2.79 6.24
N LEU A 85 13.52 -2.29 6.22
CA LEU A 85 13.21 -0.87 6.04
C LEU A 85 13.94 -0.01 7.06
N LEU A 86 13.84 -0.34 8.35
CA LEU A 86 14.47 0.44 9.43
C LEU A 86 16.00 0.39 9.39
N ALA A 87 16.57 -0.77 9.01
CA ALA A 87 18.01 -0.92 8.81
C ALA A 87 18.53 -0.06 7.64
N ASN A 88 17.70 0.17 6.62
CA ASN A 88 18.04 0.91 5.40
C ASN A 88 17.38 2.30 5.32
N ALA A 89 16.79 2.80 6.41
CA ALA A 89 15.99 4.03 6.41
C ALA A 89 16.81 5.29 6.06
N ASP A 90 18.13 5.25 6.24
CA ASP A 90 19.02 6.33 5.84
C ASP A 90 19.06 6.48 4.31
N THR A 91 18.86 5.41 3.54
CA THR A 91 18.72 5.46 2.07
C THR A 91 17.50 6.27 1.66
N ILE A 92 16.35 6.06 2.32
CA ILE A 92 15.12 6.82 2.07
C ILE A 92 15.32 8.29 2.44
N THR A 93 15.90 8.54 3.62
CA THR A 93 16.19 9.89 4.10
C THR A 93 17.10 10.64 3.13
N ASN A 94 18.22 10.03 2.73
CA ASN A 94 19.18 10.64 1.81
C ASN A 94 18.59 10.89 0.42
N LEU A 95 17.76 9.97 -0.10
CA LEU A 95 17.05 10.20 -1.36
C LEU A 95 16.09 11.39 -1.24
N SER A 96 15.29 11.46 -0.18
CA SER A 96 14.36 12.58 0.02
C SER A 96 15.07 13.93 0.15
N ILE A 97 16.25 13.99 0.79
CA ILE A 97 17.07 15.22 0.87
C ILE A 97 17.61 15.64 -0.50
N ARG A 98 17.79 14.71 -1.44
CA ARG A 98 18.22 15.05 -2.81
C ARG A 98 17.07 15.62 -3.64
N LEU A 99 15.85 15.17 -3.37
CA LEU A 99 14.64 15.59 -4.10
C LEU A 99 14.00 16.85 -3.51
N PHE A 100 14.13 17.06 -2.19
CA PHE A 100 13.49 18.14 -1.44
C PHE A 100 14.49 18.84 -0.53
N SER A 101 14.10 19.98 0.06
CA SER A 101 14.93 20.60 1.08
C SER A 101 15.10 19.67 2.29
N LYS A 102 16.22 19.80 3.02
CA LYS A 102 16.44 19.03 4.26
C LYS A 102 15.32 19.20 5.30
N LYS A 103 14.58 20.32 5.26
CA LYS A 103 13.45 20.58 6.17
C LYS A 103 12.21 19.78 5.81
N GLU A 104 12.03 19.43 4.54
CA GLU A 104 10.86 18.71 4.00
C GLU A 104 11.15 17.23 3.80
N ALA A 105 12.42 16.82 3.87
CA ALA A 105 12.87 15.45 3.73
C ALA A 105 12.21 14.47 4.71
N ILE A 106 12.03 13.22 4.25
CA ILE A 106 11.56 12.11 5.08
C ILE A 106 12.63 11.81 6.12
N GLU A 107 12.27 11.88 7.38
CA GLU A 107 13.18 11.55 8.48
C GLU A 107 12.96 10.12 8.96
N LYS A 108 14.04 9.34 9.07
CA LYS A 108 14.04 8.00 9.69
C LYS A 108 13.23 7.90 10.99
N ARG A 109 13.33 8.89 11.88
CA ARG A 109 12.59 8.92 13.16
C ARG A 109 11.08 9.16 13.01
N LYS A 110 10.66 9.76 11.89
CA LYS A 110 9.26 10.08 11.57
C LYS A 110 8.58 8.97 10.76
N LEU A 111 9.30 7.95 10.26
CA LEU A 111 8.71 6.80 9.55
C LEU A 111 7.57 6.10 10.32
N LYS A 112 7.59 6.16 11.66
CA LYS A 112 6.52 5.63 12.50
C LYS A 112 5.18 6.37 12.42
N LYS A 113 5.19 7.62 11.92
CA LYS A 113 3.97 8.44 11.79
C LYS A 113 3.12 7.99 10.61
N TYR A 114 3.76 7.46 9.57
CA TYR A 114 3.08 7.03 8.36
C TYR A 114 2.28 5.77 8.63
N LYS A 115 1.00 5.81 8.24
CA LYS A 115 0.21 4.61 8.03
C LYS A 115 0.70 3.93 6.75
N ARG A 116 0.57 2.61 6.72
CA ARG A 116 1.12 1.79 5.65
C ARG A 116 0.06 0.90 5.02
N GLN A 117 0.20 0.67 3.72
CA GLN A 117 -0.57 -0.30 2.98
C GLN A 117 0.42 -1.31 2.39
N TYR A 118 0.21 -2.59 2.64
CA TYR A 118 1.14 -3.66 2.29
C TYR A 118 0.51 -4.64 1.30
N TRP A 119 1.27 -5.01 0.27
CA TRP A 119 0.93 -6.12 -0.61
C TRP A 119 2.18 -6.86 -1.07
N GLY A 120 1.99 -8.09 -1.54
CA GLY A 120 3.06 -8.95 -2.03
C GLY A 120 3.08 -9.01 -3.55
N THR A 121 4.28 -8.98 -4.14
CA THR A 121 4.50 -9.34 -5.54
C THR A 121 5.69 -10.28 -5.67
N LEU A 122 5.69 -11.13 -6.70
CA LEU A 122 6.79 -12.01 -7.02
C LEU A 122 7.67 -11.34 -8.08
N SER A 123 8.99 -11.42 -7.89
CA SER A 123 9.93 -11.06 -8.95
C SER A 123 9.83 -12.05 -10.11
N ALA A 124 10.43 -11.71 -11.26
CA ALA A 124 10.54 -12.64 -12.38
C ALA A 124 11.25 -13.97 -12.04
N LYS A 125 11.99 -14.03 -10.92
CA LYS A 125 12.66 -15.23 -10.40
C LYS A 125 11.83 -15.97 -9.34
N GLY A 126 10.61 -15.50 -9.04
CA GLY A 126 9.77 -16.02 -7.97
C GLY A 126 10.15 -15.55 -6.57
N ASP A 127 11.06 -14.58 -6.44
CA ASP A 127 11.46 -14.05 -5.13
C ASP A 127 10.37 -13.14 -4.56
N SER A 128 10.07 -13.27 -3.27
CA SER A 128 9.03 -12.48 -2.58
C SER A 128 9.46 -11.03 -2.38
N ILE A 129 8.68 -10.11 -2.96
CA ILE A 129 8.81 -8.67 -2.77
C ILE A 129 7.64 -8.18 -1.91
N ILE A 130 7.93 -7.32 -0.95
CA ILE A 130 6.93 -6.57 -0.17
C ILE A 130 6.88 -5.15 -0.67
N CYS A 131 5.70 -4.74 -1.10
CA CYS A 131 5.40 -3.40 -1.53
C CYS A 131 4.71 -2.65 -0.39
N ILE A 132 5.16 -1.42 -0.12
CA ILE A 132 4.71 -0.60 0.99
C ILE A 132 4.38 0.80 0.46
N GLN A 133 3.11 1.17 0.53
CA GLN A 133 2.69 2.56 0.37
C GLN A 133 2.65 3.24 1.74
N PHE A 134 3.28 4.40 1.85
CA PHE A 134 3.29 5.24 3.04
C PHE A 134 2.36 6.44 2.87
N SER A 135 1.68 6.80 3.96
CA SER A 135 0.79 7.96 4.02
C SER A 135 0.91 8.63 5.39
N GLU A 136 1.36 9.89 5.43
CA GLU A 136 1.49 10.64 6.70
C GLU A 136 0.11 10.91 7.31
N GLU A 137 -0.89 11.15 6.45
CA GLU A 137 -2.28 11.30 6.84
C GLU A 137 -3.15 10.32 6.04
N LEU A 138 -3.97 9.56 6.76
CA LEU A 138 -5.16 8.93 6.22
C LEU A 138 -6.34 9.70 6.83
N ILE A 139 -7.07 10.47 6.02
CA ILE A 139 -8.33 11.04 6.47
C ILE A 139 -9.33 9.92 6.75
N GLU A 140 -10.29 10.15 7.64
CA GLU A 140 -11.21 9.10 8.12
C GLU A 140 -11.91 8.35 6.97
N GLY A 141 -12.29 9.06 5.91
CA GLY A 141 -12.82 8.46 4.68
C GLY A 141 -11.84 7.52 3.96
N MET A 142 -10.54 7.83 3.93
CA MET A 142 -9.53 6.91 3.37
C MET A 142 -9.37 5.65 4.23
N ILE A 143 -9.58 5.74 5.54
CA ILE A 143 -9.54 4.56 6.43
C ILE A 143 -10.76 3.68 6.18
N GLU A 144 -11.94 4.27 5.97
CA GLU A 144 -13.14 3.54 5.57
C GLU A 144 -12.94 2.87 4.21
N GLU A 145 -12.44 3.60 3.22
CA GLU A 145 -12.06 3.06 1.90
C GLU A 145 -11.04 1.90 2.01
N ILE A 146 -10.01 2.03 2.85
CA ILE A 146 -9.03 0.97 3.10
C ILE A 146 -9.69 -0.25 3.75
N LYS A 147 -10.59 -0.03 4.71
CA LYS A 147 -11.40 -1.10 5.31
C LYS A 147 -12.37 -1.71 4.31
N GLU A 148 -12.73 -1.00 3.26
CA GLU A 148 -13.50 -1.47 2.09
C GLU A 148 -12.63 -2.08 0.98
N GLY A 149 -11.30 -2.14 1.18
CA GLY A 149 -10.39 -2.82 0.26
C GLY A 149 -9.83 -1.92 -0.82
N VAL A 150 -9.95 -0.60 -0.69
CA VAL A 150 -9.37 0.36 -1.62
C VAL A 150 -7.97 0.72 -1.15
N ILE A 151 -6.98 0.60 -2.04
CA ILE A 151 -5.68 1.20 -1.77
C ILE A 151 -5.68 2.63 -2.22
N SER A 152 -5.44 3.51 -1.25
CA SER A 152 -5.41 4.92 -1.55
C SER A 152 -4.09 5.30 -2.24
N TYR A 153 -4.21 5.78 -3.47
CA TYR A 153 -3.12 6.32 -4.26
C TYR A 153 -3.16 7.83 -4.24
N VAL A 154 -2.08 8.43 -3.77
CA VAL A 154 -1.93 9.88 -3.74
C VAL A 154 -0.74 10.23 -4.61
N TYR A 155 -1.03 10.71 -5.82
CA TYR A 155 -0.05 10.98 -6.87
C TYR A 155 0.67 12.33 -6.71
N ASP A 156 0.12 13.24 -5.91
CA ASP A 156 0.74 14.49 -5.49
C ASP A 156 0.76 14.56 -3.97
N GLY A 157 1.89 14.94 -3.38
CA GLY A 157 2.03 14.92 -1.93
C GLY A 157 3.43 14.75 -1.39
N GLY A 158 4.47 14.86 -2.22
CA GLY A 158 5.83 15.04 -1.72
C GLY A 158 6.29 13.91 -0.79
N THR A 159 6.79 14.32 0.37
CA THR A 159 7.21 13.42 1.44
C THR A 159 6.08 12.91 2.32
N SER A 160 4.83 13.37 2.12
CA SER A 160 3.63 12.86 2.81
C SER A 160 3.16 11.51 2.25
N TYR A 161 3.46 11.23 0.98
CA TYR A 161 3.08 9.99 0.30
C TYR A 161 4.22 9.44 -0.54
N PHE A 162 4.67 8.23 -0.23
CA PHE A 162 5.77 7.60 -0.96
C PHE A 162 5.65 6.08 -0.93
N PHE A 163 6.41 5.43 -1.80
CA PHE A 163 6.39 4.00 -2.01
C PHE A 163 7.77 3.39 -1.80
N VAL A 164 7.80 2.16 -1.25
CA VAL A 164 9.02 1.34 -1.13
C VAL A 164 8.70 -0.10 -1.52
N ALA A 165 9.58 -0.72 -2.31
CA ALA A 165 9.59 -2.16 -2.53
C ALA A 165 10.82 -2.82 -1.89
N ILE A 166 10.60 -3.92 -1.19
CA ILE A 166 11.62 -4.65 -0.43
C ILE A 166 11.68 -6.09 -0.90
N ASP A 167 12.87 -6.53 -1.31
CA ASP A 167 13.16 -7.93 -1.58
C ASP A 167 13.53 -8.62 -0.26
N LEU A 168 12.67 -9.56 0.18
CA LEU A 168 12.84 -10.25 1.45
C LEU A 168 14.05 -11.20 1.45
N LYS A 169 14.31 -11.87 0.32
CA LYS A 169 15.39 -12.85 0.18
C LYS A 169 16.74 -12.17 0.23
N ASN A 170 16.90 -11.11 -0.57
CA ASN A 170 18.13 -10.35 -0.66
C ASN A 170 18.25 -9.26 0.43
N LYS A 171 17.24 -9.12 1.30
CA LYS A 171 17.19 -8.20 2.44
C LYS A 171 17.51 -6.75 2.08
N LYS A 172 16.98 -6.27 0.94
CA LYS A 172 17.30 -4.95 0.41
C LYS A 172 16.07 -4.21 -0.07
N ILE A 173 16.12 -2.90 0.03
CA ILE A 173 15.21 -2.01 -0.69
C ILE A 173 15.62 -2.05 -2.17
N ILE A 174 14.67 -2.37 -3.05
CA ILE A 174 14.91 -2.45 -4.50
C ILE A 174 14.32 -1.26 -5.24
N GLU A 175 13.37 -0.56 -4.62
CA GLU A 175 12.71 0.59 -5.21
C GLU A 175 12.26 1.56 -4.12
N ILE A 176 12.42 2.85 -4.40
CA ILE A 176 11.86 3.94 -3.61
C ILE A 176 11.30 4.95 -4.61
N GLN A 177 10.01 5.24 -4.52
CA GLN A 177 9.38 6.31 -5.28
C GLN A 177 8.87 7.34 -4.27
N ILE A 178 9.39 8.56 -4.34
CA ILE A 178 8.88 9.67 -3.54
C ILE A 178 8.17 10.59 -4.52
N ASN A 179 6.87 10.78 -4.32
CA ASN A 179 6.10 11.63 -5.21
C ASN A 179 6.54 13.07 -5.02
N GLY A 180 6.44 13.87 -6.07
CA GLY A 180 6.87 15.26 -6.04
C GLY A 180 8.14 15.49 -6.82
N VAL A 181 7.98 15.62 -8.14
CA VAL A 181 8.39 16.77 -8.95
C VAL A 181 7.83 16.48 -10.36
N ALA A 182 7.06 17.42 -10.93
CA ALA A 182 6.84 17.52 -12.37
C ALA A 182 8.04 18.21 -13.03
#